data_AF-A0A7V1KN81-F1
#
_entry.id   AF-A0A7V1KN81-F1
#
_cell.length_a   1.000
_cell.length_b   1.000
_cell.length_c   1.000
_cell.angle_alpha   90.00
_cell.angle_beta   90.00
_cell.angle_gamma   90.00
#
_symmetry.space_group_name_H-M   'P 1'
#
loop_
_entity.id
_entity.type
_entity.pdbx_description
1 polymer ?
#
loop_
_entity_poly.entity_id
_entity_poly.type
_entity_poly.pdbx_seq_one_letter_code
_entity_poly.pdbx_strand_id
1 'polypeptide(L)'
;MGSKSQEQETLWVLEKVDHPRFPYRLTITRGGEVVLALRTQDRWPGSQGNIFCLPEEGREFPPPTGVLERVPVVSLRRYGKRLSVVLDRPTHRRCDFLFLKKPYKNRPGEYEQVFWQTQQGLRERRPRVRFTVRPPRHMHIVIDTRERYPWRFTGCRVERQRLPVGDYALLVRGEIRAVIERKTFANLVRDLSDLRVLHQRLGELSAYPAPALAVEAHYADFLRSDRVKPLNVRYCVQALAELVVLHPGLAIQFLGNRKLANAWALSYFSAAAGYAQDDSPLRVREALARYGAREAPIGPLLLQVRRVIEEELPPEFAFHQLQAWFPGVDKERLRYTLRKLQARGEIRCQGRGRAARWVKLSQEGSGGRR
;
A
#
# COMPACT_ATOMS: atom_id res chain seq x y z
N MET A 1 -7.59 13.26 29.19
CA MET A 1 -8.79 12.69 28.54
C MET A 1 -8.54 12.66 27.04
N GLY A 2 -7.92 11.58 26.56
CA GLY A 2 -7.61 11.41 25.15
C GLY A 2 -8.82 10.89 24.39
N SER A 3 -9.19 11.60 23.32
CA SER A 3 -10.13 11.16 22.29
C SER A 3 -9.72 9.75 21.81
N LYS A 4 -10.35 8.70 22.36
CA LYS A 4 -10.40 7.39 21.73
C LYS A 4 -11.06 7.61 20.37
N SER A 5 -10.28 7.54 19.29
CA SER A 5 -10.86 7.20 17.99
C SER A 5 -11.67 5.95 18.21
N GLN A 6 -13.01 6.05 18.22
CA GLN A 6 -13.87 4.88 18.39
C GLN A 6 -13.48 3.91 17.27
N GLU A 7 -12.86 2.79 17.63
CA GLU A 7 -12.68 1.67 16.71
C GLU A 7 -14.08 1.21 16.34
N GLN A 8 -14.55 1.67 15.19
CA GLN A 8 -15.84 1.27 14.67
C GLN A 8 -15.82 -0.25 14.46
N GLU A 9 -16.69 -0.93 15.20
CA GLU A 9 -16.82 -2.38 15.16
C GLU A 9 -17.09 -2.83 13.71
N THR A 10 -16.27 -3.77 13.22
CA THR A 10 -16.47 -4.37 11.90
C THR A 10 -17.10 -5.73 12.08
N LEU A 11 -18.30 -5.91 11.52
CA LEU A 11 -19.09 -7.13 11.68
C LEU A 11 -19.32 -7.80 10.33
N TRP A 12 -19.11 -9.11 10.33
CA TRP A 12 -19.63 -10.03 9.35
C TRP A 12 -21.05 -10.41 9.74
N VAL A 13 -22.02 -10.20 8.86
CA VAL A 13 -23.41 -10.56 9.09
C VAL A 13 -23.89 -11.46 7.97
N LEU A 14 -24.37 -12.64 8.33
CA LEU A 14 -24.99 -13.58 7.41
C LEU A 14 -26.49 -13.65 7.71
N GLU A 15 -27.31 -13.46 6.70
CA GLU A 15 -28.76 -13.35 6.81
C GLU A 15 -29.44 -14.30 5.82
N LYS A 16 -30.63 -14.78 6.17
CA LYS A 16 -31.48 -15.59 5.30
C LYS A 16 -32.27 -14.69 4.36
N VAL A 17 -32.49 -15.17 3.13
CA VAL A 17 -33.24 -14.49 2.07
C VAL A 17 -34.17 -15.51 1.42
N ASP A 18 -35.37 -15.08 1.06
CA ASP A 18 -36.26 -15.89 0.22
C ASP A 18 -35.90 -15.74 -1.26
N HIS A 19 -34.83 -16.40 -1.68
CA HIS A 19 -34.40 -16.42 -3.08
C HIS A 19 -33.90 -17.82 -3.48
N PRO A 20 -34.42 -18.42 -4.57
CA PRO A 20 -34.22 -19.85 -4.87
C PRO A 20 -32.75 -20.22 -5.13
N ARG A 21 -31.97 -19.32 -5.72
CA ARG A 21 -30.57 -19.57 -6.08
C ARG A 21 -29.54 -18.96 -5.10
N PHE A 22 -29.95 -17.99 -4.31
CA PHE A 22 -29.06 -17.21 -3.43
C PHE A 22 -29.77 -16.98 -2.09
N PRO A 23 -29.99 -18.04 -1.31
CA PRO A 23 -30.83 -18.01 -0.11
C PRO A 23 -30.17 -17.26 1.07
N TYR A 24 -28.98 -16.70 0.87
CA TYR A 24 -28.26 -15.97 1.89
C TYR A 24 -27.77 -14.62 1.38
N ARG A 25 -27.76 -13.65 2.30
CA ARG A 25 -27.11 -12.37 2.14
C ARG A 25 -25.96 -12.30 3.13
N LEU A 26 -24.80 -11.93 2.62
CA LEU A 26 -23.58 -11.76 3.39
C LEU A 26 -23.16 -10.31 3.30
N THR A 27 -23.00 -9.68 4.47
CA THR A 27 -22.47 -8.32 4.55
C THR A 27 -21.26 -8.25 5.47
N ILE A 28 -20.34 -7.35 5.11
CA ILE A 28 -19.35 -6.82 6.03
C ILE A 28 -19.77 -5.39 6.29
N THR A 29 -19.93 -5.03 7.55
CA THR A 29 -20.33 -3.69 7.99
C THR A 29 -19.27 -3.10 8.90
N ARG A 30 -19.12 -1.78 8.89
CA ARG A 30 -18.24 -1.04 9.81
C ARG A 30 -18.95 0.22 10.28
N GLY A 31 -19.15 0.36 11.59
CA GLY A 31 -19.83 1.55 12.13
C GLY A 31 -21.24 1.76 11.56
N GLY A 32 -21.93 0.68 11.15
CA GLY A 32 -23.25 0.73 10.51
C GLY A 32 -23.21 0.89 8.98
N GLU A 33 -22.09 1.29 8.39
CA GLU A 33 -21.95 1.35 6.93
C GLU A 33 -21.66 -0.02 6.33
N VAL A 34 -22.27 -0.32 5.18
CA VAL A 34 -22.01 -1.55 4.44
C VAL A 34 -20.73 -1.41 3.63
N VAL A 35 -19.72 -2.20 4.01
CA VAL A 35 -18.42 -2.28 3.35
C VAL A 35 -18.50 -3.15 2.09
N LEU A 36 -19.14 -4.31 2.22
CA LEU A 36 -19.34 -5.28 1.15
C LEU A 36 -20.70 -5.96 1.36
N ALA A 37 -21.47 -6.12 0.30
CA ALA A 37 -22.70 -6.91 0.32
C ALA A 37 -22.79 -7.86 -0.88
N LEU A 38 -23.00 -9.14 -0.57
CA LEU A 38 -23.03 -10.23 -1.52
C LEU A 38 -24.24 -11.13 -1.25
N ARG A 39 -24.86 -11.61 -2.32
CA ARG A 39 -25.80 -12.74 -2.30
C ARG A 39 -25.02 -14.03 -2.53
N THR A 40 -25.21 -15.01 -1.66
CA THR A 40 -24.41 -16.25 -1.66
C THR A 40 -25.31 -17.48 -1.74
N GLN A 41 -24.79 -18.54 -2.35
CA GLN A 41 -25.53 -19.80 -2.52
C GLN A 41 -25.53 -20.65 -1.25
N ASP A 42 -24.56 -20.42 -0.38
CA ASP A 42 -24.36 -21.17 0.86
C ASP A 42 -23.90 -20.23 1.98
N ARG A 43 -23.96 -20.72 3.23
CA ARG A 43 -23.51 -20.04 4.46
C ARG A 43 -22.00 -20.01 4.59
N TRP A 44 -21.32 -20.94 3.92
CA TRP A 44 -19.86 -21.05 3.84
C TRP A 44 -19.52 -21.94 2.63
N PRO A 45 -18.40 -21.74 1.91
CA PRO A 45 -18.04 -22.63 0.83
C PRO A 45 -17.74 -24.05 1.38
N GLY A 46 -18.46 -25.05 0.87
CA GLY A 46 -18.33 -26.45 1.26
C GLY A 46 -17.04 -27.13 0.78
N SER A 47 -17.10 -28.43 0.48
CA SER A 47 -15.92 -29.24 0.15
C SER A 47 -15.16 -28.78 -1.10
N GLN A 48 -15.83 -28.24 -2.13
CA GLN A 48 -15.14 -27.65 -3.28
C GLN A 48 -14.37 -26.36 -2.93
N GLY A 49 -14.64 -25.79 -1.76
CA GLY A 49 -13.97 -24.62 -1.21
C GLY A 49 -14.18 -23.34 -2.00
N ASN A 50 -15.14 -23.29 -2.93
CA ASN A 50 -15.52 -22.08 -3.65
C ASN A 50 -17.02 -22.02 -3.95
N ILE A 51 -17.63 -20.87 -3.77
CA ILE A 51 -19.00 -20.60 -4.25
C ILE A 51 -19.05 -19.29 -5.03
N PHE A 52 -20.02 -19.22 -5.94
CA PHE A 52 -20.28 -18.00 -6.70
C PHE A 52 -21.14 -17.05 -5.86
N CYS A 53 -20.85 -15.75 -5.97
CA CYS A 53 -21.58 -14.69 -5.29
C CYS A 53 -22.04 -13.63 -6.28
N LEU A 54 -23.17 -13.00 -6.00
CA LEU A 54 -23.63 -11.83 -6.72
C LEU A 54 -23.47 -10.58 -5.85
N PRO A 55 -22.86 -9.51 -6.35
CA PRO A 55 -22.95 -8.21 -5.71
C PRO A 55 -24.40 -7.71 -5.65
N GLU A 56 -24.78 -7.09 -4.53
CA GLU A 56 -26.11 -6.48 -4.41
C GLU A 56 -26.27 -5.19 -5.21
N GLU A 57 -25.20 -4.41 -5.36
CA GLU A 57 -25.28 -3.08 -5.95
C GLU A 57 -25.82 -3.10 -7.39
N GLY A 58 -26.76 -2.19 -7.67
CA GLY A 58 -27.40 -2.05 -8.97
C GLY A 58 -28.39 -3.17 -9.30
N ARG A 59 -28.84 -3.94 -8.30
CA ARG A 59 -29.81 -5.03 -8.46
C ARG A 59 -30.84 -5.00 -7.33
N GLU A 60 -32.07 -5.31 -7.68
CA GLU A 60 -33.12 -5.57 -6.70
C GLU A 60 -33.06 -7.04 -6.27
N PHE A 61 -33.05 -7.26 -4.95
CA PHE A 61 -33.11 -8.57 -4.34
C PHE A 61 -34.11 -8.53 -3.18
N PRO A 62 -34.76 -9.68 -2.85
CA PRO A 62 -35.63 -9.76 -1.69
C PRO A 62 -34.90 -9.33 -0.40
N PRO A 63 -35.58 -8.63 0.52
CA PRO A 63 -34.98 -8.25 1.79
C PRO A 63 -34.65 -9.49 2.63
N PRO A 64 -33.67 -9.38 3.56
CA PRO A 64 -33.40 -10.45 4.50
C PRO A 64 -34.62 -10.76 5.38
N THR A 65 -34.84 -12.04 5.66
CA THR A 65 -35.94 -12.53 6.51
C THR A 65 -35.50 -12.85 7.94
N GLY A 66 -34.18 -12.89 8.20
CA GLY A 66 -33.64 -13.09 9.54
C GLY A 66 -32.12 -13.20 9.55
N VAL A 67 -31.50 -12.83 10.67
CA VAL A 67 -30.04 -12.91 10.86
C VAL A 67 -29.67 -14.32 11.33
N LEU A 68 -28.73 -14.96 10.63
CA LEU A 68 -28.23 -16.29 10.96
C LEU A 68 -26.92 -16.22 11.76
N GLU A 69 -26.09 -15.23 11.48
CA GLU A 69 -24.77 -15.11 12.10
C GLU A 69 -24.33 -13.65 12.18
N ARG A 70 -23.69 -13.27 13.30
CA ARG A 70 -22.94 -12.02 13.46
C ARG A 70 -21.59 -12.35 14.08
N VAL A 71 -20.50 -12.01 13.40
CA VAL A 71 -19.14 -12.32 13.85
C VAL A 71 -18.24 -11.09 13.68
N PRO A 72 -17.42 -10.73 14.68
CA PRO A 72 -16.40 -9.71 14.50
C PRO A 72 -15.39 -10.07 13.40
N VAL A 73 -14.97 -9.08 12.61
CA VAL A 73 -13.91 -9.22 11.61
C VAL A 73 -12.58 -8.81 12.23
N VAL A 74 -11.68 -9.78 12.39
CA VAL A 74 -10.32 -9.58 12.92
C VAL A 74 -9.43 -8.85 11.91
N SER A 75 -9.56 -9.17 10.63
CA SER A 75 -8.73 -8.58 9.58
C SER A 75 -9.44 -8.58 8.24
N LEU A 76 -9.38 -7.45 7.54
CA LEU A 76 -9.79 -7.31 6.15
C LEU A 76 -8.61 -6.74 5.34
N ARG A 77 -8.10 -7.48 4.37
CA ARG A 77 -6.92 -7.09 3.57
C ARG A 77 -7.10 -7.37 2.09
N ARG A 78 -6.41 -6.59 1.25
CA ARG A 78 -6.36 -6.84 -0.19
C ARG A 78 -5.12 -7.64 -0.57
N TYR A 79 -5.33 -8.66 -1.41
CA TYR A 79 -4.28 -9.36 -2.15
C TYR A 79 -4.60 -9.36 -3.64
N GLY A 80 -4.15 -8.33 -4.34
CA GLY A 80 -4.44 -8.12 -5.74
C GLY A 80 -5.94 -7.94 -5.98
N LYS A 81 -6.55 -8.87 -6.73
CA LYS A 81 -8.00 -8.93 -7.01
C LYS A 81 -8.83 -9.59 -5.90
N ARG A 82 -8.21 -9.99 -4.80
CA ARG A 82 -8.87 -10.68 -3.68
C ARG A 82 -9.01 -9.77 -2.47
N LEU A 83 -10.16 -9.86 -1.82
CA LEU A 83 -10.39 -9.32 -0.48
C LEU A 83 -10.36 -10.48 0.52
N SER A 84 -9.34 -10.53 1.36
CA SER A 84 -9.12 -11.58 2.35
C SER A 84 -9.69 -11.17 3.70
N VAL A 85 -10.45 -12.08 4.30
CA VAL A 85 -11.19 -11.87 5.54
C VAL A 85 -10.75 -12.89 6.58
N VAL A 86 -10.49 -12.40 7.80
CA VAL A 86 -10.31 -13.22 8.99
C VAL A 86 -11.41 -12.87 10.00
N LEU A 87 -12.18 -13.87 10.41
CA LEU A 87 -13.29 -13.75 11.36
C LEU A 87 -12.87 -14.21 12.76
N ASP A 88 -13.51 -13.65 13.79
CA ASP A 88 -13.28 -14.03 15.18
C ASP A 88 -14.13 -15.25 15.56
N ARG A 89 -13.72 -16.43 15.09
CA ARG A 89 -14.35 -17.71 15.40
C ARG A 89 -13.37 -18.89 15.29
N PRO A 90 -13.63 -20.04 15.93
CA PRO A 90 -12.70 -21.16 15.95
C PRO A 90 -12.54 -21.85 14.59
N THR A 91 -13.64 -22.07 13.86
CA THR A 91 -13.66 -22.74 12.56
C THR A 91 -14.18 -21.81 11.47
N HIS A 92 -13.94 -22.14 10.19
CA HIS A 92 -14.42 -21.34 9.06
C HIS A 92 -14.02 -19.85 9.16
N ARG A 93 -12.83 -19.57 9.67
CA ARG A 93 -12.46 -18.20 10.04
C ARG A 93 -11.67 -17.45 8.97
N ARG A 94 -11.21 -18.10 7.90
CA ARG A 94 -10.39 -17.50 6.84
C ARG A 94 -11.00 -17.77 5.47
N CYS A 95 -11.20 -16.71 4.71
CA CYS A 95 -11.67 -16.82 3.32
C CYS A 95 -11.22 -15.62 2.49
N ASP A 96 -11.34 -15.77 1.18
CA ASP A 96 -11.11 -14.70 0.21
C ASP A 96 -12.36 -14.49 -0.65
N PHE A 97 -12.66 -13.25 -1.00
CA PHE A 97 -13.56 -12.90 -2.10
C PHE A 97 -12.71 -12.49 -3.30
N LEU A 98 -12.75 -13.29 -4.37
CA LEU A 98 -12.07 -13.03 -5.63
C LEU A 98 -13.01 -12.30 -6.59
N PHE A 99 -12.62 -11.10 -7.00
CA PHE A 99 -13.37 -10.27 -7.94
C PHE A 99 -12.73 -10.35 -9.33
N LEU A 100 -13.52 -10.71 -10.34
CA LEU A 100 -13.07 -10.86 -11.72
C LEU A 100 -13.98 -10.07 -12.64
N LYS A 101 -13.41 -9.24 -13.52
CA LYS A 101 -14.15 -8.69 -14.67
C LYS A 101 -14.04 -9.64 -15.85
N LYS A 102 -15.15 -9.86 -16.54
CA LYS A 102 -15.21 -10.61 -17.79
C LYS A 102 -15.94 -9.80 -18.85
N PRO A 103 -15.46 -9.79 -20.10
CA PRO A 103 -16.21 -9.20 -21.19
C PRO A 103 -17.52 -9.96 -21.39
N TYR A 104 -18.58 -9.24 -21.73
CA TYR A 104 -19.79 -9.88 -22.22
C TYR A 104 -19.48 -10.60 -23.55
N LYS A 105 -20.06 -11.79 -23.76
CA LYS A 105 -19.87 -12.52 -25.01
C LYS A 105 -20.58 -11.86 -26.19
N ASN A 106 -21.75 -11.25 -25.95
CA ASN A 106 -22.70 -10.87 -26.99
C ASN A 106 -23.00 -9.36 -27.02
N ARG A 107 -22.29 -8.54 -26.23
CA ARG A 107 -22.47 -7.09 -26.19
C ARG A 107 -21.19 -6.38 -25.76
N PRO A 108 -20.99 -5.11 -26.13
CA PRO A 108 -19.92 -4.31 -25.56
C PRO A 108 -20.07 -4.16 -24.04
N GLY A 109 -18.95 -4.16 -23.33
CA GLY A 109 -18.87 -4.00 -21.88
C GLY A 109 -18.37 -5.23 -21.12
N GLU A 110 -18.29 -5.10 -19.80
CA GLU A 110 -17.82 -6.13 -18.89
C GLU A 110 -18.83 -6.37 -17.77
N TYR A 111 -18.81 -7.57 -17.19
CA TYR A 111 -19.50 -7.89 -15.95
C TYR A 111 -18.53 -8.43 -14.91
N GLU A 112 -18.90 -8.25 -13.64
CA GLU A 112 -18.13 -8.76 -12.53
C GLU A 112 -18.64 -10.13 -12.07
N GLN A 113 -17.71 -11.03 -11.76
CA GLN A 113 -17.95 -12.27 -11.05
C GLN A 113 -17.22 -12.23 -9.72
N VAL A 114 -17.94 -12.56 -8.66
CA VAL A 114 -17.37 -12.69 -7.31
C VAL A 114 -17.39 -14.16 -6.92
N PHE A 115 -16.25 -14.65 -6.45
CA PHE A 115 -16.14 -16.00 -5.89
C PHE A 115 -15.68 -15.93 -4.44
N TRP A 116 -16.44 -16.52 -3.55
CA TRP A 116 -16.04 -16.73 -2.17
C TRP A 116 -15.27 -18.04 -2.07
N GLN A 117 -14.02 -17.97 -1.63
CA GLN A 117 -13.07 -19.08 -1.63
C GLN A 117 -12.50 -19.33 -0.24
N THR A 118 -12.32 -20.60 0.11
CA THR A 118 -11.62 -21.05 1.32
C THR A 118 -10.19 -21.48 0.98
N GLN A 119 -9.41 -21.78 2.01
CA GLN A 119 -8.07 -22.36 1.86
C GLN A 119 -8.07 -23.62 0.99
N GLN A 120 -9.11 -24.47 1.09
CA GLN A 120 -9.25 -25.66 0.26
C GLN A 120 -9.45 -25.31 -1.21
N GLY A 121 -10.39 -24.41 -1.52
CA GLY A 121 -10.65 -23.99 -2.91
C GLY A 121 -9.45 -23.29 -3.55
N LEU A 122 -8.62 -22.62 -2.76
CA LEU A 122 -7.34 -22.05 -3.23
C LEU A 122 -6.26 -23.11 -3.51
N ARG A 123 -6.27 -24.25 -2.80
CA ARG A 123 -5.31 -25.36 -3.03
C ARG A 123 -5.67 -26.19 -4.24
N GLU A 124 -6.96 -26.45 -4.43
CA GLU A 124 -7.48 -27.24 -5.55
C GLU A 124 -7.33 -26.49 -6.88
N ARG A 125 -7.53 -25.17 -6.87
CA ARG A 125 -7.24 -24.33 -8.04
C ARG A 125 -5.74 -24.09 -8.16
N ARG A 126 -5.12 -24.63 -9.21
CA ARG A 126 -3.70 -24.39 -9.56
C ARG A 126 -3.58 -23.31 -10.63
N PRO A 127 -3.49 -22.01 -10.27
CA PRO A 127 -3.33 -20.96 -11.26
C PRO A 127 -2.01 -21.11 -12.02
N ARG A 128 -2.02 -20.83 -13.34
CA ARG A 128 -0.83 -20.85 -14.18
C ARG A 128 0.23 -19.83 -13.74
N VAL A 129 -0.18 -18.71 -13.15
CA VAL A 129 0.70 -17.70 -12.56
C VAL A 129 0.56 -17.77 -11.04
N ARG A 130 1.69 -18.00 -10.34
CA ARG A 130 1.70 -18.18 -8.87
C ARG A 130 1.78 -16.86 -8.10
N PHE A 131 2.26 -15.79 -8.72
CA PHE A 131 2.40 -14.49 -8.06
C PHE A 131 1.10 -13.67 -8.17
N THR A 132 0.67 -13.10 -7.04
CA THR A 132 -0.49 -12.19 -6.98
C THR A 132 -0.22 -10.90 -7.77
N VAL A 133 1.02 -10.42 -7.71
CA VAL A 133 1.47 -9.20 -8.36
C VAL A 133 2.28 -9.57 -9.59
N ARG A 134 2.01 -8.90 -10.72
CA ARG A 134 2.81 -9.06 -11.93
C ARG A 134 3.95 -8.05 -11.94
N PRO A 135 5.20 -8.47 -12.16
CA PRO A 135 6.30 -7.54 -12.31
C PRO A 135 6.08 -6.66 -13.55
N PRO A 136 6.32 -5.34 -13.48
CA PRO A 136 6.19 -4.48 -14.64
C PRO A 136 7.31 -4.76 -15.66
N ARG A 137 7.08 -4.41 -16.93
CA ARG A 137 8.10 -4.51 -17.97
C ARG A 137 9.23 -3.50 -17.80
N HIS A 138 8.92 -2.33 -17.25
CA HIS A 138 9.86 -1.25 -17.00
C HIS A 138 9.67 -0.68 -15.60
N MET A 139 10.78 -0.38 -14.93
CA MET A 139 10.81 0.29 -13.63
C MET A 139 11.62 1.57 -13.73
N HIS A 140 11.16 2.60 -13.03
CA HIS A 140 11.89 3.85 -12.87
C HIS A 140 12.43 3.91 -11.45
N ILE A 141 13.75 3.81 -11.31
CA ILE A 141 14.44 3.80 -10.03
C ILE A 141 15.27 5.06 -9.91
N VAL A 142 15.15 5.68 -8.75
CA VAL A 142 15.88 6.89 -8.40
C VAL A 142 16.92 6.53 -7.36
N ILE A 143 18.13 7.07 -7.54
CA ILE A 143 19.24 6.93 -6.62
C ILE A 143 19.54 8.30 -6.02
N ASP A 144 19.66 8.38 -4.68
CA ASP A 144 20.03 9.62 -4.02
C ASP A 144 21.41 10.11 -4.50
N THR A 145 21.54 11.42 -4.74
CA THR A 145 22.81 12.02 -5.16
C THR A 145 23.94 11.87 -4.14
N ARG A 146 23.62 11.69 -2.85
CA ARG A 146 24.58 11.50 -1.76
C ARG A 146 25.09 10.06 -1.66
N GLU A 147 24.42 9.10 -2.32
CA GLU A 147 24.84 7.70 -2.29
C GLU A 147 26.11 7.52 -3.16
N ARG A 148 27.27 7.43 -2.50
CA ARG A 148 28.59 7.43 -3.17
C ARG A 148 28.83 6.17 -3.97
N TYR A 149 28.35 5.03 -3.46
CA TYR A 149 28.60 3.71 -4.05
C TYR A 149 27.27 3.05 -4.40
N PRO A 150 26.56 3.56 -5.42
CA PRO A 150 25.22 3.10 -5.72
C PRO A 150 25.19 1.67 -6.25
N TRP A 151 24.15 0.94 -5.90
CA TRP A 151 23.76 -0.29 -6.56
C TRP A 151 23.46 -0.06 -8.06
N ARG A 152 23.43 -1.15 -8.83
CA ARG A 152 23.18 -1.11 -10.29
C ARG A 152 21.92 -1.89 -10.62
N PHE A 153 20.97 -1.23 -11.27
CA PHE A 153 19.69 -1.79 -11.69
C PHE A 153 19.63 -1.93 -13.21
N THR A 154 20.24 -3.00 -13.73
CA THR A 154 20.24 -3.30 -15.17
C THR A 154 18.81 -3.51 -15.68
N GLY A 155 18.50 -2.97 -16.87
CA GLY A 155 17.17 -3.09 -17.48
C GLY A 155 16.10 -2.15 -16.90
N CYS A 156 16.48 -1.27 -15.98
CA CYS A 156 15.60 -0.23 -15.42
C CYS A 156 15.97 1.15 -15.96
N ARG A 157 15.01 2.08 -15.99
CA ARG A 157 15.32 3.51 -16.12
C ARG A 157 15.86 3.98 -14.78
N VAL A 158 17.10 4.45 -14.76
CA VAL A 158 17.76 4.91 -13.53
C VAL A 158 18.09 6.39 -13.65
N GLU A 159 17.76 7.17 -12.63
CA GLU A 159 18.16 8.57 -12.51
C GLU A 159 18.78 8.87 -11.15
N ARG A 160 19.63 9.90 -11.10
CA ARG A 160 20.17 10.42 -9.85
C ARG A 160 19.51 11.74 -9.53
N GLN A 161 18.88 11.83 -8.37
CA GLN A 161 18.34 13.09 -7.85
C GLN A 161 18.41 13.10 -6.33
N ARG A 162 18.22 14.26 -5.71
CA ARG A 162 18.16 14.34 -4.24
C ARG A 162 16.83 13.76 -3.76
N LEU A 163 16.89 12.61 -3.10
CA LEU A 163 15.71 11.99 -2.51
C LEU A 163 15.35 12.69 -1.19
N PRO A 164 14.06 12.74 -0.84
CA PRO A 164 13.65 13.30 0.42
C PRO A 164 14.00 12.37 1.60
N VAL A 165 14.02 11.04 1.39
CA VAL A 165 14.46 10.03 2.35
C VAL A 165 15.03 8.81 1.61
N GLY A 166 15.86 8.02 2.29
CA GLY A 166 16.44 6.80 1.76
C GLY A 166 17.51 7.06 0.70
N ASP A 167 18.15 5.96 0.28
CA ASP A 167 19.19 5.97 -0.76
C ASP A 167 18.63 5.64 -2.14
N TYR A 168 17.49 4.93 -2.18
CA TYR A 168 16.84 4.50 -3.41
C TYR A 168 15.33 4.67 -3.30
N ALA A 169 14.69 5.06 -4.40
CA ALA A 169 13.24 5.11 -4.50
C ALA A 169 12.74 4.52 -5.81
N LEU A 170 11.58 3.87 -5.77
CA LEU A 170 10.83 3.48 -6.96
C LEU A 170 9.82 4.56 -7.31
N LEU A 171 9.84 5.03 -8.56
CA LEU A 171 8.81 5.89 -9.12
C LEU A 171 7.82 5.11 -9.99
N VAL A 172 6.53 5.38 -9.81
CA VAL A 172 5.46 4.92 -10.70
C VAL A 172 4.59 6.13 -11.00
N ARG A 173 4.49 6.51 -12.27
CA ARG A 173 3.79 7.74 -12.72
C ARG A 173 4.29 8.99 -11.99
N GLY A 174 5.60 9.13 -11.79
CA GLY A 174 6.21 10.28 -11.11
C GLY A 174 6.18 10.22 -9.57
N GLU A 175 5.42 9.30 -8.97
CA GLU A 175 5.26 9.21 -7.52
C GLU A 175 6.14 8.15 -6.88
N ILE A 176 6.66 8.44 -5.69
CA ILE A 176 7.37 7.46 -4.86
C ILE A 176 6.39 6.36 -4.43
N ARG A 177 6.71 5.11 -4.76
CA ARG A 177 5.91 3.92 -4.36
C ARG A 177 6.67 2.93 -3.48
N ALA A 178 7.98 3.08 -3.37
CA ALA A 178 8.82 2.35 -2.43
C ALA A 178 10.09 3.14 -2.15
N VAL A 179 10.65 2.99 -0.95
CA VAL A 179 11.95 3.58 -0.57
C VAL A 179 12.82 2.54 0.13
N ILE A 180 14.12 2.57 -0.15
CA ILE A 180 15.12 1.72 0.49
C ILE A 180 16.23 2.59 1.07
N GLU A 181 16.46 2.46 2.37
CA GLU A 181 17.69 2.89 3.05
C GLU A 181 18.68 1.73 3.01
N ARG A 182 19.89 1.95 2.49
CA ARG A 182 20.95 0.96 2.43
C ARG A 182 21.86 1.13 3.65
N LYS A 183 22.19 0.03 4.31
CA LYS A 183 23.06 0.05 5.49
C LYS A 183 24.09 -1.06 5.45
N THR A 184 25.37 -0.70 5.53
CA THR A 184 26.43 -1.69 5.76
C THR A 184 26.43 -2.15 7.22
N PHE A 185 27.01 -3.32 7.52
CA PHE A 185 27.21 -3.80 8.89
C PHE A 185 27.79 -2.72 9.83
N ALA A 186 28.94 -2.13 9.49
CA ALA A 186 29.64 -1.17 10.33
C ALA A 186 28.81 0.10 10.61
N ASN A 187 28.13 0.61 9.58
CA ASN A 187 27.21 1.75 9.75
C ASN A 187 26.02 1.41 10.63
N LEU A 188 25.46 0.20 10.54
CA LEU A 188 24.35 -0.20 11.41
C LEU A 188 24.83 -0.35 12.86
N VAL A 189 25.97 -0.99 13.12
CA VAL A 189 26.55 -1.05 14.47
C VAL A 189 26.78 0.35 15.04
N ARG A 190 27.27 1.29 14.23
CA ARG A 190 27.40 2.70 14.63
C ARG A 190 26.05 3.33 14.92
N ASP A 191 25.06 3.20 14.05
CA ASP A 191 23.72 3.76 14.25
C ASP A 191 23.03 3.14 15.50
N LEU A 192 23.27 1.86 15.80
CA LEU A 192 22.76 1.22 17.02
C LEU A 192 23.35 1.82 18.29
N SER A 193 24.56 2.39 18.25
CA SER A 193 25.15 3.08 19.40
C SER A 193 24.38 4.37 19.77
N ASP A 194 23.62 4.93 18.83
CA ASP A 194 22.68 6.04 19.05
C ASP A 194 21.27 5.63 18.58
N LEU A 195 20.71 4.65 19.31
CA LEU A 195 19.44 4.03 18.96
C LEU A 195 18.30 5.05 18.86
N ARG A 196 18.31 6.11 19.68
CA ARG A 196 17.28 7.16 19.66
C ARG A 196 17.29 7.94 18.34
N VAL A 197 18.48 8.34 17.86
CA VAL A 197 18.60 9.00 16.55
C VAL A 197 18.24 8.04 15.43
N LEU A 198 18.61 6.76 15.54
CA LEU A 198 18.20 5.74 14.59
C LEU A 198 16.66 5.62 14.54
N HIS A 199 15.95 5.61 15.67
CA HIS A 199 14.49 5.62 15.69
C HIS A 199 13.89 6.82 14.96
N GLN A 200 14.46 8.02 15.13
CA GLN A 200 13.96 9.21 14.42
C GLN A 200 14.10 9.06 12.90
N ARG A 201 15.27 8.62 12.43
CA ARG A 201 15.53 8.41 10.99
C ARG A 201 14.62 7.33 10.41
N LEU A 202 14.45 6.21 11.12
CA LEU A 202 13.58 5.12 10.68
C LEU A 202 12.10 5.54 10.72
N GLY A 203 11.69 6.35 11.69
CA GLY A 203 10.35 6.93 11.73
C GLY A 203 10.04 7.82 10.52
N GLU A 204 11.01 8.62 10.07
CA GLU A 204 10.87 9.40 8.83
C GLU A 204 10.76 8.48 7.60
N LEU A 205 11.62 7.45 7.50
CA LEU A 205 11.57 6.47 6.43
C LEU A 205 10.23 5.72 6.39
N SER A 206 9.71 5.31 7.55
CA SER A 206 8.44 4.62 7.71
C SER A 206 7.21 5.44 7.29
N ALA A 207 7.34 6.76 7.13
CA ALA A 207 6.27 7.62 6.64
C ALA A 207 6.04 7.51 5.12
N TYR A 208 6.89 6.78 4.39
CA TYR A 208 6.79 6.58 2.95
C TYR A 208 6.21 5.20 2.60
N PRO A 209 5.65 5.04 1.39
CA PRO A 209 5.13 3.75 0.95
C PRO A 209 6.25 2.71 0.84
N ALA A 210 5.93 1.45 1.16
CA ALA A 210 6.84 0.31 1.11
C ALA A 210 8.29 0.66 1.56
N PRO A 211 8.47 1.06 2.84
CA PRO A 211 9.75 1.46 3.35
C PRO A 211 10.59 0.24 3.73
N ALA A 212 11.89 0.27 3.40
CA ALA A 212 12.80 -0.80 3.75
C ALA A 212 14.18 -0.31 4.21
N LEU A 213 14.73 -1.01 5.20
CA LEU A 213 16.13 -0.95 5.61
C LEU A 213 16.83 -2.22 5.11
N ALA A 214 17.66 -2.06 4.08
CA ALA A 214 18.42 -3.15 3.48
C ALA A 214 19.83 -3.21 4.08
N VAL A 215 20.07 -4.21 4.92
CA VAL A 215 21.32 -4.38 5.66
C VAL A 215 22.24 -5.34 4.90
N GLU A 216 23.40 -4.87 4.47
CA GLU A 216 24.46 -5.66 3.84
C GLU A 216 25.28 -6.42 4.91
N ALA A 217 24.60 -7.30 5.63
CA ALA A 217 25.18 -8.20 6.63
C ALA A 217 24.26 -9.41 6.84
N HIS A 218 24.78 -10.51 7.39
CA HIS A 218 23.93 -11.56 7.93
C HIS A 218 23.50 -11.19 9.36
N TYR A 219 22.32 -11.61 9.80
CA TYR A 219 21.90 -11.41 11.20
C TYR A 219 22.89 -12.03 12.19
N ALA A 220 23.47 -13.18 11.83
CA ALA A 220 24.51 -13.87 12.61
C ALA A 220 25.76 -13.02 12.87
N ASP A 221 26.06 -12.01 12.04
CA ASP A 221 27.18 -11.10 12.28
C ASP A 221 26.98 -10.26 13.54
N PHE A 222 25.73 -9.99 13.95
CA PHE A 222 25.42 -9.25 15.17
C PHE A 222 25.49 -10.12 16.44
N LEU A 223 25.64 -11.43 16.28
CA LEU A 223 25.81 -12.39 17.38
C LEU A 223 27.28 -12.63 17.74
N ARG A 224 28.19 -11.95 17.04
CA ARG A 224 29.64 -12.11 17.16
C ARG A 224 30.26 -10.97 17.94
N SER A 225 30.74 -11.26 19.15
CA SER A 225 31.29 -10.27 20.07
C SER A 225 32.54 -9.55 19.54
N ASP A 226 33.32 -10.19 18.67
CA ASP A 226 34.46 -9.61 17.98
C ASP A 226 34.05 -8.55 16.94
N ARG A 227 32.84 -8.67 16.38
CA ARG A 227 32.36 -7.82 15.27
C ARG A 227 31.55 -6.61 15.71
N VAL A 228 30.84 -6.69 16.83
CA VAL A 228 29.90 -5.65 17.26
C VAL A 228 30.51 -4.58 18.19
N LYS A 229 31.82 -4.66 18.48
CA LYS A 229 32.49 -3.68 19.34
C LYS A 229 32.35 -2.26 18.79
N PRO A 230 32.20 -1.24 19.67
CA PRO A 230 32.28 -1.30 21.14
C PRO A 230 30.98 -1.77 21.83
N LEU A 231 29.92 -2.04 21.07
CA LEU A 231 28.69 -2.60 21.63
C LEU A 231 28.89 -4.06 22.03
N ASN A 232 27.91 -4.61 22.76
CA ASN A 232 27.86 -6.02 23.09
C ASN A 232 26.71 -6.72 22.36
N VAL A 233 26.81 -8.04 22.21
CA VAL A 233 25.85 -8.87 21.46
C VAL A 233 24.43 -8.74 22.02
N ARG A 234 24.27 -8.77 23.35
CA ARG A 234 22.96 -8.66 24.01
C ARG A 234 22.26 -7.35 23.62
N TYR A 235 22.97 -6.23 23.68
CA TYR A 235 22.46 -4.93 23.28
C TYR A 235 22.05 -4.92 21.81
N CYS A 236 22.91 -5.39 20.89
CA CYS A 236 22.59 -5.43 19.46
C CYS A 236 21.32 -6.23 19.17
N VAL A 237 21.16 -7.41 19.78
CA VAL A 237 19.96 -8.25 19.59
C VAL A 237 18.71 -7.55 20.10
N GLN A 238 18.76 -6.95 21.30
CA GLN A 238 17.62 -6.22 21.87
C GLN A 238 17.25 -4.99 21.03
N ALA A 239 18.24 -4.19 20.63
CA ALA A 239 18.03 -3.02 19.81
C ALA A 239 17.43 -3.39 18.44
N LEU A 240 17.94 -4.42 17.76
CA LEU A 240 17.38 -4.89 16.50
C LEU A 240 15.93 -5.40 16.64
N ALA A 241 15.62 -6.10 17.74
CA ALA A 241 14.25 -6.51 18.03
C ALA A 241 13.33 -5.29 18.29
N GLU A 242 13.82 -4.29 19.02
CA GLU A 242 13.12 -3.03 19.27
C GLU A 242 12.82 -2.28 17.97
N LEU A 243 13.75 -2.25 17.01
CA LEU A 243 13.51 -1.64 15.70
C LEU A 243 12.33 -2.32 14.97
N VAL A 244 12.23 -3.64 15.00
CA VAL A 244 11.13 -4.38 14.34
C VAL A 244 9.79 -4.10 15.02
N VAL A 245 9.76 -4.04 16.35
CA VAL A 245 8.54 -3.81 17.13
C VAL A 245 8.04 -2.37 17.00
N LEU A 246 8.95 -1.38 17.11
CA LEU A 246 8.59 0.03 17.09
C LEU A 246 8.38 0.59 15.68
N HIS A 247 8.83 -0.11 14.64
CA HIS A 247 8.60 0.26 13.22
C HIS A 247 7.87 -0.85 12.44
N PRO A 248 6.62 -1.22 12.79
CA PRO A 248 5.93 -2.42 12.29
C PRO A 248 5.59 -2.41 10.78
N GLY A 249 5.81 -1.29 10.09
CA GLY A 249 5.67 -1.16 8.63
C GLY A 249 7.01 -1.12 7.86
N LEU A 250 8.14 -1.06 8.56
CA LEU A 250 9.47 -1.01 7.96
C LEU A 250 9.99 -2.43 7.70
N ALA A 251 10.29 -2.74 6.45
CA ALA A 251 10.95 -4.00 6.10
C ALA A 251 12.44 -3.92 6.46
N ILE A 252 12.85 -4.55 7.56
CA ILE A 252 14.27 -4.65 7.96
C ILE A 252 14.84 -5.99 7.50
N GLN A 253 15.75 -5.98 6.54
CA GLN A 253 16.24 -7.20 5.89
C GLN A 253 17.77 -7.33 5.97
N PHE A 254 18.24 -8.47 6.49
CA PHE A 254 19.65 -8.84 6.56
C PHE A 254 20.04 -9.66 5.34
N LEU A 255 20.72 -9.03 4.39
CA LEU A 255 20.89 -9.51 3.03
C LEU A 255 22.30 -10.05 2.75
N GLY A 256 23.13 -10.21 3.79
CA GLY A 256 24.47 -10.78 3.68
C GLY A 256 25.48 -9.80 3.08
N ASN A 257 25.45 -9.60 1.77
CA ASN A 257 26.41 -8.75 1.08
C ASN A 257 25.75 -7.85 0.02
N ARG A 258 26.54 -6.94 -0.53
CA ARG A 258 26.12 -5.95 -1.53
C ARG A 258 25.42 -6.56 -2.75
N LYS A 259 25.91 -7.69 -3.27
CA LYS A 259 25.35 -8.34 -4.47
C LYS A 259 23.96 -8.88 -4.19
N LEU A 260 23.80 -9.56 -3.06
CA LEU A 260 22.51 -10.11 -2.61
C LEU A 260 21.52 -8.98 -2.27
N ALA A 261 21.98 -7.93 -1.62
CA ALA A 261 21.16 -6.77 -1.30
C ALA A 261 20.63 -6.07 -2.56
N ASN A 262 21.46 -5.88 -3.58
CA ASN A 262 21.02 -5.33 -4.87
C ASN A 262 19.98 -6.22 -5.57
N ALA A 263 20.19 -7.54 -5.61
CA ALA A 263 19.24 -8.48 -6.21
C ALA A 263 17.89 -8.49 -5.50
N TRP A 264 17.92 -8.44 -4.16
CA TRP A 264 16.72 -8.29 -3.33
C TRP A 264 16.02 -6.96 -3.60
N ALA A 265 16.75 -5.84 -3.66
CA ALA A 265 16.19 -4.52 -3.92
C ALA A 265 15.45 -4.45 -5.26
N LEU A 266 16.02 -5.04 -6.32
CA LEU A 266 15.37 -5.14 -7.62
C LEU A 266 14.05 -5.92 -7.54
N SER A 267 14.05 -7.05 -6.83
CA SER A 267 12.86 -7.89 -6.65
C SER A 267 11.79 -7.20 -5.80
N TYR A 268 12.23 -6.48 -4.75
CA TYR A 268 11.38 -5.67 -3.88
C TYR A 268 10.69 -4.54 -4.64
N PHE A 269 11.45 -3.76 -5.42
CA PHE A 269 10.88 -2.72 -6.28
C PHE A 269 9.98 -3.29 -7.37
N SER A 270 10.29 -4.46 -7.93
CA SER A 270 9.43 -5.13 -8.91
C SER A 270 8.07 -5.51 -8.31
N ALA A 271 8.05 -6.05 -7.09
CA ALA A 271 6.83 -6.35 -6.36
C ALA A 271 6.05 -5.07 -6.00
N ALA A 272 6.73 -4.01 -5.53
CA ALA A 272 6.09 -2.75 -5.21
C ALA A 272 5.49 -2.05 -6.43
N ALA A 273 6.21 -2.07 -7.56
CA ALA A 273 5.75 -1.48 -8.81
C ALA A 273 4.54 -2.22 -9.37
N GLY A 274 4.59 -3.56 -9.37
CA GLY A 274 3.45 -4.36 -9.79
C GLY A 274 2.23 -4.16 -8.87
N TYR A 275 2.43 -3.98 -7.56
CA TYR A 275 1.33 -3.71 -6.63
C TYR A 275 0.71 -2.33 -6.88
N ALA A 276 1.54 -1.32 -7.15
CA ALA A 276 1.09 0.03 -7.48
C ALA A 276 0.36 0.11 -8.84
N GLN A 277 0.74 -0.72 -9.80
CA GLN A 277 0.11 -0.78 -11.13
C GLN A 277 -1.08 -1.75 -11.21
N ASP A 278 -1.28 -2.58 -10.18
CA ASP A 278 -2.35 -3.57 -10.17
C ASP A 278 -3.71 -2.86 -10.08
N ASP A 279 -4.41 -2.83 -11.21
CA ASP A 279 -5.78 -2.34 -11.34
C ASP A 279 -6.71 -3.24 -10.55
N SER A 280 -6.96 -2.84 -9.30
CA SER A 280 -7.89 -3.56 -8.46
C SER A 280 -9.32 -3.31 -8.92
N PRO A 281 -10.16 -4.36 -8.92
CA PRO A 281 -11.59 -4.19 -9.10
C PRO A 281 -12.12 -3.09 -8.17
N LEU A 282 -12.96 -2.21 -8.71
CA LEU A 282 -13.49 -1.04 -8.01
C LEU A 282 -14.05 -1.41 -6.63
N ARG A 283 -14.80 -2.52 -6.54
CA ARG A 283 -15.37 -3.02 -5.28
C ARG A 283 -14.34 -3.32 -4.21
N VAL A 284 -13.17 -3.86 -4.57
CA VAL A 284 -12.11 -4.14 -3.61
C VAL A 284 -11.57 -2.83 -3.05
N ARG A 285 -11.40 -1.81 -3.90
CA ARG A 285 -10.94 -0.47 -3.49
C ARG A 285 -11.96 0.20 -2.57
N GLU A 286 -13.23 0.20 -2.97
CA GLU A 286 -14.30 0.80 -2.17
C GLU A 286 -14.48 0.10 -0.82
N ALA A 287 -14.45 -1.24 -0.80
CA ALA A 287 -14.55 -2.00 0.44
C ALA A 287 -13.39 -1.66 1.39
N LEU A 288 -12.15 -1.55 0.90
CA LEU A 288 -11.03 -1.15 1.74
C LEU A 288 -11.15 0.29 2.25
N ALA A 289 -11.62 1.21 1.40
CA ALA A 289 -11.83 2.61 1.77
C ALA A 289 -12.89 2.73 2.89
N ARG A 290 -14.04 2.06 2.75
CA ARG A 290 -15.10 2.00 3.77
C ARG A 290 -14.64 1.28 5.05
N TYR A 291 -13.84 0.21 4.90
CA TYR A 291 -13.21 -0.45 6.05
C TYR A 291 -12.15 0.41 6.73
N GLY A 292 -11.75 1.54 6.14
CA GLY A 292 -10.65 2.37 6.62
C GLY A 292 -9.39 1.55 6.88
N ALA A 293 -9.11 0.59 6.00
CA ALA A 293 -7.80 -0.03 5.94
C ALA A 293 -6.78 1.11 5.95
N ARG A 294 -5.79 1.08 6.85
CA ARG A 294 -4.67 2.02 6.78
C ARG A 294 -4.09 1.88 5.37
N GLU A 295 -4.41 2.83 4.50
CA GLU A 295 -3.74 2.92 3.22
C GLU A 295 -2.25 2.98 3.52
N ALA A 296 -1.45 2.26 2.73
CA ALA A 296 0.00 2.37 2.86
C ALA A 296 0.34 3.86 2.91
N PRO A 297 1.29 4.30 3.75
CA PRO A 297 1.59 5.72 3.89
C PRO A 297 1.72 6.33 2.50
N ILE A 298 0.85 7.28 2.16
CA ILE A 298 0.87 7.93 0.82
C ILE A 298 2.15 8.78 0.69
N GLY A 299 2.92 8.88 1.77
CA GLY A 299 4.08 9.74 1.92
C GLY A 299 3.75 10.95 2.78
N PRO A 300 4.75 11.81 3.04
CA PRO A 300 4.53 13.11 3.65
C PRO A 300 3.52 13.93 2.85
N LEU A 301 2.94 14.96 3.48
CA LEU A 301 2.00 15.89 2.85
C LEU A 301 2.43 16.37 1.46
N LEU A 302 3.74 16.55 1.24
CA LEU A 302 4.31 16.91 -0.05
C LEU A 302 3.95 15.93 -1.18
N LEU A 303 4.05 14.61 -0.94
CA LEU A 303 3.68 13.60 -1.92
C LEU A 303 2.17 13.57 -2.15
N GLN A 304 1.38 13.75 -1.08
CA GLN A 304 -0.08 13.78 -1.17
C GLN A 304 -0.57 14.99 -1.99
N VAL A 305 -0.02 16.19 -1.72
CA VAL A 305 -0.34 17.41 -2.47
C VAL A 305 0.09 17.28 -3.91
N ARG A 306 1.29 16.73 -4.17
CA ARG A 306 1.77 16.49 -5.53
C ARG A 306 0.82 15.58 -6.31
N ARG A 307 0.37 14.48 -5.72
CA ARG A 307 -0.60 13.54 -6.30
C ARG A 307 -1.90 14.22 -6.72
N VAL A 308 -2.52 14.95 -5.78
CA VAL A 308 -3.78 15.67 -6.05
C VAL A 308 -3.59 16.71 -7.16
N ILE A 309 -2.45 17.40 -7.17
CA ILE A 309 -2.11 18.31 -8.26
C ILE A 309 -2.02 17.53 -9.57
N GLU A 310 -1.23 16.46 -9.65
CA GLU A 310 -1.00 15.73 -10.90
C GLU A 310 -2.30 15.07 -11.43
N GLU A 311 -3.02 14.32 -10.60
CA GLU A 311 -4.13 13.45 -11.01
C GLU A 311 -5.51 14.16 -11.04
N GLU A 312 -5.79 15.06 -10.09
CA GLU A 312 -7.17 15.50 -9.82
C GLU A 312 -7.44 16.97 -10.21
N LEU A 313 -6.44 17.84 -10.08
CA LEU A 313 -6.61 19.27 -10.35
C LEU A 313 -6.46 19.61 -11.84
N PRO A 314 -7.12 20.67 -12.35
CA PRO A 314 -6.90 21.15 -13.72
C PRO A 314 -5.46 21.66 -13.93
N PRO A 315 -4.98 21.78 -15.19
CA PRO A 315 -3.63 22.30 -15.51
C PRO A 315 -3.31 23.64 -14.84
N GLU A 316 -4.34 24.47 -14.66
CA GLU A 316 -4.30 25.69 -13.86
C GLU A 316 -5.35 25.62 -12.75
N PHE A 317 -4.95 25.85 -11.50
CA PHE A 317 -5.84 25.75 -10.33
C PHE A 317 -5.59 26.86 -9.31
N ALA A 318 -6.62 27.26 -8.57
CA ALA A 318 -6.48 28.14 -7.42
C ALA A 318 -6.20 27.36 -6.13
N PHE A 319 -5.62 28.05 -5.15
CA PHE A 319 -5.30 27.48 -3.85
C PHE A 319 -6.52 26.86 -3.13
N HIS A 320 -7.71 27.45 -3.25
CA HIS A 320 -8.92 26.92 -2.61
C HIS A 320 -9.35 25.57 -3.20
N GLN A 321 -9.08 25.33 -4.50
CA GLN A 321 -9.36 24.04 -5.15
C GLN A 321 -8.46 22.95 -4.56
N LEU A 322 -7.18 23.24 -4.31
CA LEU A 322 -6.30 22.32 -3.58
C LEU A 322 -6.75 22.14 -2.12
N GLN A 323 -7.12 23.23 -1.43
CA GLN A 323 -7.53 23.19 -0.03
C GLN A 323 -8.76 22.28 0.19
N ALA A 324 -9.68 22.20 -0.78
CA ALA A 324 -10.85 21.33 -0.72
C ALA A 324 -10.48 19.84 -0.58
N TRP A 325 -9.33 19.42 -1.10
CA TRP A 325 -8.80 18.06 -0.96
C TRP A 325 -8.11 17.80 0.38
N PHE A 326 -7.81 18.85 1.15
CA PHE A 326 -7.07 18.76 2.41
C PHE A 326 -7.73 19.57 3.54
N PRO A 327 -9.02 19.29 3.89
CA PRO A 327 -9.79 20.11 4.82
C PRO A 327 -9.21 20.17 6.25
N GLY A 328 -8.42 19.17 6.65
CA GLY A 328 -7.75 19.12 7.96
C GLY A 328 -6.30 19.59 7.98
N VAL A 329 -5.76 20.08 6.86
CA VAL A 329 -4.36 20.54 6.77
C VAL A 329 -4.32 22.06 6.87
N ASP A 330 -3.46 22.56 7.75
CA ASP A 330 -3.21 24.00 7.88
C ASP A 330 -2.84 24.67 6.55
N LYS A 331 -3.38 25.87 6.32
CA LYS A 331 -3.22 26.62 5.07
C LYS A 331 -1.78 27.03 4.82
N GLU A 332 -1.02 27.40 5.86
CA GLU A 332 0.38 27.76 5.71
C GLU A 332 1.22 26.55 5.33
N ARG A 333 0.90 25.38 5.90
CA ARG A 333 1.54 24.11 5.56
C ARG A 333 1.30 23.69 4.11
N LEU A 334 0.09 23.90 3.58
CA LEU A 334 -0.21 23.67 2.16
C LEU A 334 0.53 24.68 1.26
N ARG A 335 0.59 25.96 1.63
CA ARG A 335 1.35 26.98 0.89
C ARG A 335 2.84 26.70 0.87
N TYR A 336 3.40 26.26 2.00
CA TYR A 336 4.79 25.84 2.12
C TYR A 336 5.08 24.65 1.19
N THR A 337 4.16 23.69 1.14
CA THR A 337 4.24 22.54 0.23
C THR A 337 4.24 22.97 -1.24
N LEU A 338 3.35 23.88 -1.64
CA LEU A 338 3.32 24.45 -2.99
C LEU A 338 4.62 25.19 -3.35
N ARG A 339 5.17 25.98 -2.42
CA ARG A 339 6.48 26.63 -2.62
C ARG A 339 7.61 25.63 -2.82
N LYS A 340 7.58 24.49 -2.11
CA LYS A 340 8.54 23.39 -2.33
C LYS A 340 8.43 22.78 -3.72
N LEU A 341 7.20 22.49 -4.19
CA LEU A 341 6.97 21.98 -5.55
C LEU A 341 7.38 22.99 -6.62
N GLN A 342 7.14 24.29 -6.37
CA GLN A 342 7.59 25.36 -7.24
C GLN A 342 9.11 25.46 -7.32
N ALA A 343 9.80 25.35 -6.18
CA ALA A 343 11.26 25.33 -6.13
C ALA A 343 11.87 24.11 -6.85
N ARG A 344 11.10 23.03 -7.01
CA ARG A 344 11.47 21.84 -7.79
C ARG A 344 11.13 21.95 -9.28
N GLY A 345 10.52 23.06 -9.70
CA GLY A 345 10.12 23.27 -11.09
C GLY A 345 8.92 22.42 -11.53
N GLU A 346 8.14 21.88 -10.59
CA GLU A 346 6.98 21.03 -10.90
C GLU A 346 5.71 21.88 -11.17
N ILE A 347 5.63 23.06 -10.56
CA ILE A 347 4.51 24.00 -10.70
C ILE A 347 5.01 25.46 -10.70
N ARG A 348 4.21 26.39 -11.22
CA ARG A 348 4.48 27.83 -11.17
C ARG A 348 3.28 28.61 -10.66
N CYS A 349 3.50 29.57 -9.76
CA CYS A 349 2.47 30.53 -9.37
C CYS A 349 2.41 31.69 -10.38
N GLN A 350 1.21 32.03 -10.85
CA GLN A 350 0.90 33.18 -11.68
C GLN A 350 -0.02 34.14 -10.91
N GLY A 351 0.30 35.44 -10.92
CA GLY A 351 -0.46 36.45 -10.19
C GLY A 351 -0.13 36.54 -8.69
N ARG A 352 -0.91 37.35 -7.95
CA ARG A 352 -0.75 37.60 -6.51
C ARG A 352 -2.12 37.59 -5.79
N GLY A 353 -2.10 37.31 -4.49
CA GLY A 353 -3.30 37.38 -3.64
C GLY A 353 -4.34 36.30 -3.95
N ARG A 354 -5.64 36.62 -3.79
CA ARG A 354 -6.75 35.69 -4.03
C ARG A 354 -6.90 35.27 -5.49
N ALA A 355 -6.38 36.07 -6.43
CA ALA A 355 -6.39 35.79 -7.86
C ALA A 355 -5.21 34.92 -8.32
N ALA A 356 -4.28 34.57 -7.41
CA ALA A 356 -3.13 33.74 -7.76
C ALA A 356 -3.56 32.34 -8.21
N ARG A 357 -3.00 31.90 -9.33
CA ARG A 357 -3.23 30.58 -9.94
C ARG A 357 -1.93 29.80 -9.98
N TRP A 358 -2.01 28.50 -9.79
CA TRP A 358 -0.89 27.57 -9.87
C TRP A 358 -1.04 26.78 -11.17
N VAL A 359 0.04 26.73 -11.93
CA VAL A 359 0.10 26.06 -13.23
C VAL A 359 1.04 24.87 -13.14
N LYS A 360 0.58 23.70 -13.60
CA LYS A 360 1.40 22.49 -13.73
C LYS A 360 2.44 22.70 -14.82
N LEU A 361 3.69 22.36 -14.54
CA LEU A 361 4.75 22.37 -15.54
C LEU A 361 4.93 20.92 -16.04
N SER A 362 4.47 20.64 -17.26
CA SER A 362 4.63 19.32 -17.89
C SER A 362 6.13 18.98 -17.99
N GLN A 363 6.52 17.79 -17.56
CA GLN A 363 7.83 17.23 -17.94
C GLN A 363 7.76 16.71 -19.38
N GLU A 364 7.69 17.61 -20.35
CA GLU A 364 7.94 17.30 -21.76
C GLU A 364 9.33 17.82 -22.16
N GLY A 365 10.24 16.89 -22.43
CA GLY A 365 11.35 17.06 -23.37
C GLY A 365 12.60 17.82 -22.91
N SER A 366 13.49 17.17 -22.15
CA SER A 366 14.95 17.41 -22.32
C SER A 366 15.46 16.67 -23.57
N GLY A 367 14.80 16.92 -24.70
CA GLY A 367 15.13 16.41 -26.02
C GLY A 367 15.11 17.59 -26.97
N GLY A 368 16.31 18.07 -27.32
CA GLY A 368 16.51 19.03 -28.40
C GLY A 368 16.49 20.50 -27.97
N ARG A 369 17.69 21.05 -27.77
CA ARG A 369 18.05 22.38 -28.28
C ARG A 369 19.58 22.49 -28.36
N ARG A 370 20.03 22.29 -29.60
CA ARG A 370 21.30 22.64 -30.27
C ARG A 370 22.62 22.28 -29.59
#